data_AF-A0A3N5W7Q4-F1
#
_entry.id   AF-A0A3N5W7Q4-F1
#
_cell.length_a   1.000
_cell.length_b   1.000
_cell.length_c   1.000
_cell.angle_alpha   90.00
_cell.angle_beta   90.00
_cell.angle_gamma   90.00
#
_symmetry.space_group_name_H-M   'P 1'
#
loop_
_entity.id
_entity.type
_entity.pdbx_description
1 polymer ?
#
loop_
_entity_poly.entity_id
_entity_poly.type
_entity_poly.pdbx_seq_one_letter_code
_entity_poly.pdbx_strand_id
1 'polypeptide(L)'
;MPYGILKADTLTYYTATGDVSVAISGIAISGSPLISGVSGVFTTSVSGATVTGNAGQFTTITGGTAQFTNITGVSGTFTSRISGATVTGTSGQFTTLTATTGVFTTSISGATISGDLGLFSTISGSQGFFSSSLSVPSGTAGSPSISFNGDSNTGIYSSATDQVAISTNGSQRFRISDAKVEVVNPGTTTEFSVGAGATGNNLAVINLIGDTTYPDFGLRLIRTNSGANASSQINHRGTGLLTLNAVDAGSIQLKTNDTERLRLTTSSKVRWPLRSGD
;
A
#
# COMPACT_ATOMS: atom_id res chain seq x y z
N MET A 1 -46.68 -20.16 78.92
CA MET A 1 -45.66 -20.36 79.97
C MET A 1 -44.59 -19.29 79.74
N PRO A 2 -44.28 -18.41 80.70
CA PRO A 2 -43.23 -17.42 80.51
C PRO A 2 -41.88 -18.12 80.45
N TYR A 3 -41.09 -17.85 79.40
CA TYR A 3 -39.73 -18.34 79.28
C TYR A 3 -38.86 -17.66 80.35
N GLY A 4 -38.19 -18.43 81.21
CA GLY A 4 -37.22 -17.91 82.17
C GLY A 4 -35.90 -17.54 81.48
N ILE A 5 -35.28 -16.44 81.89
CA ILE A 5 -33.95 -16.02 81.39
C ILE A 5 -32.89 -16.62 82.31
N LEU A 6 -32.02 -17.46 81.78
CA LEU A 6 -30.79 -17.86 82.48
C LEU A 6 -29.72 -16.77 82.25
N LYS A 7 -29.33 -16.07 83.31
CA LYS A 7 -28.17 -15.16 83.29
C LYS A 7 -27.01 -15.86 83.99
N ALA A 8 -25.95 -16.18 83.25
CA ALA A 8 -24.73 -16.75 83.78
C ALA A 8 -23.53 -16.00 83.17
N ASP A 9 -22.61 -15.53 84.00
CA ASP A 9 -21.37 -14.89 83.52
C ASP A 9 -20.39 -15.93 82.98
N THR A 10 -20.30 -17.07 83.66
CA THR A 10 -19.48 -18.22 83.24
C THR A 10 -20.27 -19.49 83.48
N LEU A 11 -20.41 -20.32 82.45
CA LEU A 11 -20.88 -21.69 82.56
C LEU A 11 -19.70 -22.61 82.23
N THR A 12 -19.10 -23.22 83.24
CA THR A 12 -18.01 -24.17 83.04
C THR A 12 -18.38 -25.57 83.52
N TYR A 13 -18.09 -26.56 82.69
CA TYR A 13 -18.24 -27.97 83.01
C TYR A 13 -16.86 -28.63 82.97
N TYR A 14 -16.39 -29.08 84.13
CA TYR A 14 -15.11 -29.79 84.28
C TYR A 14 -15.36 -31.23 84.72
N THR A 15 -14.52 -32.15 84.28
CA THR A 15 -14.34 -33.43 84.99
C THR A 15 -13.01 -33.39 85.77
N ALA A 16 -12.78 -34.38 86.64
CA ALA A 16 -11.53 -34.49 87.40
C ALA A 16 -10.25 -34.55 86.53
N THR A 17 -10.39 -34.71 85.21
CA THR A 17 -9.30 -34.87 84.24
C THR A 17 -9.22 -33.77 83.17
N GLY A 18 -10.01 -32.68 83.28
CA GLY A 18 -9.92 -31.52 82.39
C GLY A 18 -11.22 -31.13 81.69
N ASP A 19 -11.08 -30.30 80.66
CA ASP A 19 -12.19 -29.69 79.90
C ASP A 19 -13.02 -30.75 79.16
N VAL A 20 -14.34 -30.54 79.13
CA VAL A 20 -15.29 -31.46 78.48
C VAL A 20 -16.12 -30.71 77.44
N SER A 21 -16.26 -31.31 76.26
CA SER A 21 -17.15 -30.80 75.20
C SER A 21 -18.62 -30.93 75.63
N VAL A 22 -19.34 -29.81 75.69
CA VAL A 22 -20.78 -29.79 75.96
C VAL A 22 -21.54 -29.66 74.64
N ALA A 23 -22.30 -30.68 74.26
CA ALA A 23 -23.18 -30.63 73.09
C ALA A 23 -24.53 -29.99 73.49
N ILE A 24 -24.83 -28.81 72.95
CA ILE A 24 -26.10 -28.11 73.18
C ILE A 24 -26.87 -28.08 71.86
N SER A 25 -28.04 -28.73 71.83
CA SER A 25 -28.93 -28.69 70.66
C SER A 25 -29.81 -27.44 70.73
N GLY A 26 -29.41 -26.40 69.99
CA GLY A 26 -30.15 -25.16 69.86
C GLY A 26 -29.81 -24.12 70.94
N ILE A 27 -28.94 -23.19 70.60
CA ILE A 27 -28.75 -21.94 71.37
C ILE A 27 -29.34 -20.82 70.50
N ALA A 28 -30.40 -20.17 71.00
CA ALA A 28 -30.89 -18.93 70.40
C ALA A 28 -30.19 -17.76 71.09
N ILE A 29 -29.35 -17.03 70.35
CA ILE A 29 -28.68 -15.83 70.85
C ILE A 29 -29.38 -14.62 70.26
N SER A 30 -30.00 -13.79 71.11
CA SER A 30 -30.73 -12.58 70.71
C SER A 30 -30.04 -11.30 71.18
N GLY A 31 -30.09 -10.23 70.39
CA GLY A 31 -29.48 -8.92 70.70
C GLY A 31 -28.31 -8.59 69.77
N SER A 32 -27.34 -7.80 70.25
CA SER A 32 -26.03 -7.56 69.58
C SER A 32 -24.90 -8.22 70.40
N PRO A 33 -24.84 -9.56 70.48
CA PRO A 33 -23.92 -10.26 71.36
C PRO A 33 -22.55 -10.43 70.70
N LEU A 34 -21.48 -10.28 71.47
CA LEU A 34 -20.13 -10.64 71.04
C LEU A 34 -19.95 -12.16 71.21
N ILE A 35 -19.67 -12.86 70.10
CA ILE A 35 -19.25 -14.27 70.13
C ILE A 35 -17.75 -14.30 69.81
N SER A 36 -16.94 -14.77 70.76
CA SER A 36 -15.50 -14.92 70.57
C SER A 36 -15.15 -16.41 70.46
N GLY A 37 -14.56 -16.82 69.34
CA GLY A 37 -14.14 -18.20 69.10
C GLY A 37 -13.16 -18.29 67.94
N VAL A 38 -12.30 -19.31 67.96
CA VAL A 38 -11.30 -19.55 66.89
C VAL A 38 -11.95 -20.18 65.64
N SER A 39 -13.08 -20.86 65.80
CA SER A 39 -13.84 -21.50 64.71
C SER A 39 -15.35 -21.46 64.96
N GLY A 40 -16.11 -21.52 63.86
CA GLY A 40 -17.56 -21.63 63.86
C GLY A 40 -18.04 -22.19 62.51
N VAL A 41 -19.08 -23.03 62.54
CA VAL A 41 -19.67 -23.61 61.33
C VAL A 41 -21.07 -23.04 61.16
N PHE A 42 -21.26 -22.23 60.11
CA PHE A 42 -22.57 -21.67 59.73
C PHE A 42 -23.05 -22.37 58.45
N THR A 43 -24.07 -23.21 58.55
CA THR A 43 -24.54 -24.04 57.42
C THR A 43 -25.62 -23.39 56.56
N THR A 44 -26.25 -22.31 57.05
CA THR A 44 -27.36 -21.65 56.36
C THR A 44 -27.02 -20.22 55.94
N SER A 45 -26.53 -19.40 56.87
CA SER A 45 -26.20 -18.01 56.59
C SER A 45 -25.19 -17.42 57.56
N VAL A 46 -24.39 -16.49 57.05
CA VAL A 46 -23.67 -15.47 57.82
C VAL A 46 -24.21 -14.14 57.31
N SER A 47 -24.60 -13.22 58.19
CA SER A 47 -25.16 -11.92 57.81
C SER A 47 -24.56 -10.80 58.66
N GLY A 48 -24.48 -9.59 58.11
CA GLY A 48 -23.92 -8.42 58.77
C GLY A 48 -23.57 -7.33 57.77
N ALA A 49 -23.45 -6.08 58.22
CA ALA A 49 -23.02 -4.96 57.37
C ALA A 49 -21.56 -5.14 56.90
N THR A 50 -20.74 -5.84 57.69
CA THR A 50 -19.34 -6.15 57.39
C THR A 50 -19.04 -7.59 57.79
N VAL A 51 -18.38 -8.33 56.89
CA VAL A 51 -17.79 -9.65 57.17
C VAL A 51 -16.29 -9.53 56.89
N THR A 52 -15.44 -9.79 57.88
CA THR A 52 -13.98 -9.68 57.75
C THR A 52 -13.31 -11.04 57.97
N GLY A 53 -12.26 -11.32 57.21
CA GLY A 53 -11.40 -12.49 57.42
C GLY A 53 -10.15 -12.39 56.54
N ASN A 54 -9.07 -13.06 56.92
CA ASN A 54 -7.81 -13.02 56.17
C ASN A 54 -7.93 -13.72 54.79
N ALA A 55 -8.88 -14.64 54.65
CA ALA A 55 -9.19 -15.33 53.39
C ALA A 55 -10.67 -15.73 53.36
N GLY A 56 -11.29 -15.63 52.18
CA GLY A 56 -12.61 -16.18 51.89
C GLY A 56 -12.52 -17.13 50.70
N GLN A 57 -12.97 -18.37 50.86
CA GLN A 57 -13.05 -19.36 49.78
C GLN A 57 -14.51 -19.62 49.46
N PHE A 58 -14.97 -19.20 48.28
CA PHE A 58 -16.33 -19.38 47.83
C PHE A 58 -16.34 -20.27 46.59
N THR A 59 -17.11 -21.35 46.61
CA THR A 59 -17.35 -22.16 45.39
C THR A 59 -18.18 -21.38 44.38
N THR A 60 -19.13 -20.57 44.85
CA THR A 60 -19.96 -19.71 44.03
C THR A 60 -20.38 -18.50 44.86
N ILE A 61 -20.36 -17.33 44.24
CA ILE A 61 -20.98 -16.11 44.77
C ILE A 61 -22.21 -15.87 43.91
N THR A 62 -23.41 -15.95 44.50
CA THR A 62 -24.68 -15.69 43.81
C THR A 62 -25.24 -14.33 44.27
N GLY A 63 -25.77 -13.54 43.33
CA GLY A 63 -26.28 -12.19 43.58
C GLY A 63 -26.12 -11.28 42.36
N GLY A 64 -26.86 -10.18 42.28
CA GLY A 64 -26.84 -9.29 41.11
C GLY A 64 -25.56 -8.46 40.94
N THR A 65 -24.82 -8.19 42.02
CA THR A 65 -23.62 -7.34 41.98
C THR A 65 -22.64 -7.73 43.08
N ALA A 66 -21.38 -7.95 42.71
CA ALA A 66 -20.24 -7.96 43.62
C ALA A 66 -19.35 -6.76 43.26
N GLN A 67 -19.06 -5.90 44.23
CA GLN A 67 -18.22 -4.71 44.03
C GLN A 67 -16.86 -4.93 44.67
N PHE A 68 -15.80 -4.87 43.87
CA PHE A 68 -14.43 -4.96 44.33
C PHE A 68 -13.68 -3.69 43.93
N THR A 69 -13.04 -3.01 44.90
CA THR A 69 -12.17 -1.86 44.58
C THR A 69 -10.91 -2.33 43.86
N ASN A 70 -10.31 -3.43 44.34
CA ASN A 70 -9.13 -4.06 43.76
C ASN A 70 -9.31 -5.58 43.76
N ILE A 71 -8.85 -6.24 42.70
CA ILE A 71 -8.68 -7.70 42.64
C ILE A 71 -7.24 -7.95 42.21
N THR A 72 -6.43 -8.58 43.07
CA THR A 72 -5.02 -8.92 42.78
C THR A 72 -4.89 -10.41 42.44
N GLY A 73 -5.66 -10.87 41.46
CA GLY A 73 -5.64 -12.27 40.99
C GLY A 73 -4.57 -12.48 39.91
N VAL A 74 -3.97 -13.68 39.87
CA VAL A 74 -3.05 -14.08 38.79
C VAL A 74 -3.82 -14.34 37.49
N SER A 75 -5.07 -14.80 37.57
CA SER A 75 -5.94 -15.09 36.42
C SER A 75 -7.43 -14.97 36.77
N GLY A 76 -8.25 -14.86 35.72
CA GLY A 76 -9.71 -14.94 35.80
C GLY A 76 -10.27 -15.46 34.48
N THR A 77 -11.27 -16.35 34.55
CA THR A 77 -11.88 -16.97 33.36
C THR A 77 -13.30 -16.45 33.18
N PHE A 78 -13.53 -15.71 32.10
CA PHE A 78 -14.86 -15.22 31.71
C PHE A 78 -15.34 -15.98 30.47
N THR A 79 -16.43 -16.74 30.58
CA THR A 79 -16.90 -17.62 29.48
C THR A 79 -17.93 -16.96 28.55
N SER A 80 -18.58 -15.88 29.00
CA SER A 80 -19.64 -15.21 28.24
C SER A 80 -19.22 -13.84 27.74
N ARG A 81 -18.82 -12.94 28.65
CA ARG A 81 -18.47 -11.57 28.30
C ARG A 81 -17.65 -10.90 29.40
N ILE A 82 -16.77 -10.01 28.98
CA ILE A 82 -16.25 -8.90 29.79
C ILE A 82 -16.86 -7.63 29.16
N SER A 83 -17.42 -6.74 29.97
CA SER A 83 -18.03 -5.50 29.48
C SER A 83 -17.56 -4.31 30.30
N GLY A 84 -17.30 -3.19 29.63
CA GLY A 84 -16.93 -1.92 30.24
C GLY A 84 -16.66 -0.89 29.16
N ALA A 85 -16.71 0.40 29.51
CA ALA A 85 -16.31 1.48 28.60
C ALA A 85 -14.80 1.40 28.26
N THR A 86 -14.00 0.78 29.15
CA THR A 86 -12.57 0.56 28.96
C THR A 86 -12.19 -0.80 29.52
N VAL A 87 -11.42 -1.55 28.73
CA VAL A 87 -10.75 -2.78 29.16
C VAL A 87 -9.28 -2.61 28.81
N THR A 88 -8.41 -2.60 29.81
CA THR A 88 -6.96 -2.41 29.63
C THR A 88 -6.23 -3.72 29.82
N GLY A 89 -5.23 -3.97 28.99
CA GLY A 89 -4.30 -5.09 29.12
C GLY A 89 -3.03 -4.82 28.33
N THR A 90 -1.93 -5.46 28.70
CA THR A 90 -0.68 -5.39 27.92
C THR A 90 -0.75 -6.26 26.66
N SER A 91 -1.61 -7.29 26.67
CA SER A 91 -1.86 -8.19 25.54
C SER A 91 -3.31 -8.66 25.55
N GLY A 92 -3.90 -8.76 24.37
CA GLY A 92 -5.22 -9.37 24.15
C GLY A 92 -5.11 -10.35 22.98
N GLN A 93 -5.54 -11.58 23.20
CA GLN A 93 -5.56 -12.62 22.17
C GLN A 93 -7.01 -12.86 21.76
N PHE A 94 -7.37 -12.40 20.56
CA PHE A 94 -8.72 -12.54 20.01
C PHE A 94 -8.65 -13.39 18.75
N THR A 95 -9.48 -14.44 18.67
CA THR A 95 -9.70 -15.15 17.39
C THR A 95 -10.42 -14.25 16.39
N THR A 96 -11.36 -13.44 16.89
CA THR A 96 -12.11 -12.44 16.13
C THR A 96 -12.24 -11.19 16.98
N LEU A 97 -11.94 -10.04 16.39
CA LEU A 97 -12.22 -8.72 16.96
C LEU A 97 -13.19 -7.99 16.04
N THR A 98 -14.36 -7.64 16.55
CA THR A 98 -15.33 -6.79 15.85
C THR A 98 -15.33 -5.43 16.54
N ALA A 99 -14.79 -4.42 15.89
CA ALA A 99 -14.71 -3.06 16.39
C ALA A 99 -15.13 -2.07 15.30
N THR A 100 -15.76 -0.95 15.68
CA THR A 100 -16.05 0.15 14.76
C THR A 100 -14.76 0.81 14.26
N THR A 101 -13.76 0.93 15.14
CA THR A 101 -12.43 1.46 14.83
C THR A 101 -11.37 0.69 15.62
N GLY A 102 -10.23 0.43 15.00
CA GLY A 102 -9.03 -0.08 15.66
C GLY A 102 -7.84 0.83 15.35
N VAL A 103 -7.08 1.22 16.37
CA VAL A 103 -5.86 2.01 16.20
C VAL A 103 -4.66 1.13 16.53
N PHE A 104 -3.89 0.77 15.51
CA PHE A 104 -2.64 0.01 15.64
C PHE A 104 -1.47 0.97 15.38
N THR A 105 -0.64 1.23 16.38
CA THR A 105 0.39 2.27 16.31
C THR A 105 1.74 1.79 15.78
N THR A 106 1.98 0.48 15.81
CA THR A 106 3.27 -0.12 15.42
C THR A 106 3.15 -0.97 14.17
N SER A 107 2.23 -1.93 14.15
CA SER A 107 2.06 -2.83 13.02
C SER A 107 0.70 -3.52 13.00
N ILE A 108 0.31 -3.93 11.80
CA ILE A 108 -0.68 -4.97 11.52
C ILE A 108 0.05 -5.98 10.63
N SER A 109 -0.08 -7.27 10.93
CA SER A 109 0.59 -8.34 10.18
C SER A 109 -0.40 -9.44 9.82
N GLY A 110 -0.21 -10.06 8.65
CA GLY A 110 -1.00 -11.20 8.18
C GLY A 110 -0.69 -11.49 6.72
N ALA A 111 -1.11 -12.67 6.23
CA ALA A 111 -0.99 -13.00 4.81
C ALA A 111 -1.91 -12.12 3.94
N THR A 112 -3.06 -11.72 4.50
CA THR A 112 -4.04 -10.86 3.84
C THR A 112 -4.48 -9.77 4.80
N ILE A 113 -4.47 -8.53 4.31
CA ILE A 113 -5.10 -7.37 4.97
C ILE A 113 -6.08 -6.82 3.92
N SER A 114 -7.37 -6.79 4.26
CA SER A 114 -8.43 -6.34 3.36
C SER A 114 -9.11 -5.09 3.91
N GLY A 115 -9.47 -4.17 3.02
CA GLY A 115 -10.24 -2.96 3.32
C GLY A 115 -10.55 -2.22 2.03
N ASP A 116 -11.57 -1.36 2.07
CA ASP A 116 -12.01 -0.58 0.89
C ASP A 116 -11.04 0.57 0.57
N LEU A 117 -10.36 1.11 1.60
CA LEU A 117 -9.41 2.20 1.49
C LEU A 117 -8.19 1.94 2.39
N GLY A 118 -7.00 2.07 1.81
CA GLY A 118 -5.73 2.08 2.54
C GLY A 118 -4.99 3.39 2.31
N LEU A 119 -4.66 4.11 3.38
CA LEU A 119 -3.83 5.31 3.32
C LEU A 119 -2.41 4.95 3.77
N PHE A 120 -1.50 4.83 2.81
CA PHE A 120 -0.10 4.49 3.06
C PHE A 120 0.80 5.63 2.60
N SER A 121 1.78 6.01 3.42
CA SER A 121 2.87 6.91 3.01
C SER A 121 3.86 6.23 2.08
N THR A 122 4.06 4.92 2.27
CA THR A 122 4.94 4.09 1.45
C THR A 122 4.44 2.66 1.45
N ILE A 123 4.52 2.01 0.29
CA ILE A 123 4.30 0.58 0.13
C ILE A 123 5.62 -0.01 -0.37
N SER A 124 6.24 -0.88 0.41
CA SER A 124 7.48 -1.56 0.05
C SER A 124 7.21 -3.05 -0.14
N GLY A 125 7.16 -3.49 -1.39
CA GLY A 125 6.95 -4.88 -1.78
C GLY A 125 7.74 -5.23 -3.02
N SER A 126 7.99 -6.52 -3.25
CA SER A 126 8.67 -7.00 -4.45
C SER A 126 7.84 -6.76 -5.73
N GLN A 127 6.51 -6.80 -5.60
CA GLN A 127 5.56 -6.57 -6.69
C GLN A 127 4.30 -5.87 -6.17
N GLY A 128 3.66 -5.08 -7.02
CA GLY A 128 2.34 -4.50 -6.78
C GLY A 128 1.38 -4.92 -7.90
N PHE A 129 0.16 -5.37 -7.53
CA PHE A 129 -0.89 -5.76 -8.47
C PHE A 129 -2.13 -4.89 -8.25
N PHE A 130 -2.50 -4.11 -9.27
CA PHE A 130 -3.74 -3.33 -9.30
C PHE A 130 -4.69 -3.98 -10.31
N SER A 131 -5.86 -4.45 -9.85
CA SER A 131 -6.87 -5.10 -10.72
C SER A 131 -7.63 -4.12 -11.62
N SER A 132 -7.44 -2.82 -11.41
CA SER A 132 -8.05 -1.73 -12.16
C SER A 132 -7.02 -0.61 -12.40
N SER A 133 -7.44 0.65 -12.49
CA SER A 133 -6.56 1.78 -12.77
C SER A 133 -5.70 2.15 -11.56
N LEU A 134 -4.43 2.47 -11.83
CA LEU A 134 -3.55 3.18 -10.90
C LEU A 134 -3.54 4.67 -11.25
N SER A 135 -3.98 5.52 -10.31
CA SER A 135 -3.85 6.97 -10.42
C SER A 135 -2.62 7.45 -9.66
N VAL A 136 -1.79 8.26 -10.30
CA VAL A 136 -0.59 8.86 -9.71
C VAL A 136 -0.64 10.39 -9.87
N PRO A 137 0.07 11.17 -9.05
CA PRO A 137 0.22 12.62 -9.27
C PRO A 137 0.76 12.93 -10.68
N SER A 138 0.69 14.19 -11.13
CA SER A 138 1.20 14.56 -12.46
C SER A 138 2.72 14.42 -12.58
N GLY A 139 3.46 14.67 -11.50
CA GLY A 139 4.92 14.64 -11.50
C GLY A 139 5.54 15.77 -12.35
N THR A 140 6.86 15.73 -12.49
CA THR A 140 7.65 16.65 -13.32
C THR A 140 8.79 15.89 -14.00
N ALA A 141 9.51 16.52 -14.94
CA ALA A 141 10.70 15.90 -15.52
C ALA A 141 11.77 15.56 -14.46
N GLY A 142 11.95 16.42 -13.45
CA GLY A 142 12.91 16.25 -12.36
C GLY A 142 12.47 15.27 -11.26
N SER A 143 11.17 15.02 -11.15
CA SER A 143 10.58 14.05 -10.23
C SER A 143 9.35 13.43 -10.88
N PRO A 144 9.54 12.36 -11.69
CA PRO A 144 8.44 11.69 -12.36
C PRO A 144 7.55 10.94 -11.38
N SER A 145 6.28 10.77 -11.74
CA SER A 145 5.30 10.09 -10.89
C SER A 145 5.55 8.59 -10.76
N ILE A 146 6.13 8.00 -11.82
CA ILE A 146 6.62 6.63 -11.83
C ILE A 146 8.12 6.73 -12.10
N SER A 147 8.93 6.45 -11.08
CA SER A 147 10.40 6.48 -11.16
C SER A 147 11.00 5.17 -10.68
N PHE A 148 12.31 5.03 -10.83
CA PHE A 148 13.03 3.84 -10.39
C PHE A 148 13.67 4.08 -9.01
N ASN A 149 13.74 3.03 -8.18
CA ASN A 149 14.46 3.14 -6.91
C ASN A 149 15.95 3.39 -7.18
N GLY A 150 16.51 4.42 -6.56
CA GLY A 150 17.89 4.87 -6.82
C GLY A 150 18.06 5.80 -8.02
N ASP A 151 17.02 5.99 -8.85
CA ASP A 151 17.00 6.95 -9.96
C ASP A 151 15.64 7.67 -10.01
N SER A 152 15.50 8.67 -9.12
CA SER A 152 14.26 9.43 -8.94
C SER A 152 14.00 10.48 -10.01
N ASN A 153 14.93 10.68 -10.96
CA ASN A 153 14.81 11.68 -12.01
C ASN A 153 14.65 11.06 -13.41
N THR A 154 14.53 9.74 -13.47
CA THR A 154 14.21 8.97 -14.67
C THR A 154 12.87 8.27 -14.48
N GLY A 155 11.95 8.44 -15.44
CA GLY A 155 10.61 7.90 -15.28
C GLY A 155 9.54 8.44 -16.22
N ILE A 156 8.27 8.21 -15.85
CA ILE A 156 7.08 8.62 -16.59
C ILE A 156 6.30 9.65 -15.75
N TYR A 157 5.84 10.71 -16.39
CA TYR A 157 5.05 11.77 -15.77
C TYR A 157 4.06 12.39 -16.77
N SER A 158 3.12 13.19 -16.27
CA SER A 158 2.21 14.01 -17.06
C SER A 158 2.77 15.44 -17.18
N SER A 159 3.17 15.85 -18.39
CA SER A 159 3.80 17.16 -18.63
C SER A 159 2.82 18.33 -18.73
N ALA A 160 1.56 18.02 -19.03
CA ALA A 160 0.40 18.91 -19.04
C ALA A 160 -0.86 18.04 -19.11
N THR A 161 -2.04 18.66 -19.07
CA THR A 161 -3.31 17.97 -19.38
C THR A 161 -3.21 17.26 -20.72
N ASP A 162 -3.74 16.04 -20.78
CA ASP A 162 -3.75 15.18 -21.97
C ASP A 162 -2.35 14.89 -22.57
N GLN A 163 -1.31 14.90 -21.72
CA GLN A 163 0.06 14.58 -22.12
C GLN A 163 0.71 13.57 -21.19
N VAL A 164 1.51 12.68 -21.78
CA VAL A 164 2.41 11.76 -21.09
C VAL A 164 3.82 11.94 -21.63
N ALA A 165 4.79 11.91 -20.72
CA ALA A 165 6.18 12.20 -21.02
C ALA A 165 7.13 11.23 -20.30
N ILE A 166 8.27 10.99 -20.93
CA ILE A 166 9.39 10.25 -20.35
C ILE A 166 10.50 11.25 -20.08
N SER A 167 11.09 11.17 -18.89
CA SER A 167 12.31 11.90 -18.55
C SER A 167 13.47 10.95 -18.27
N THR A 168 14.67 11.45 -18.54
CA THR A 168 15.94 10.87 -18.09
C THR A 168 16.84 11.99 -17.60
N ASN A 169 17.58 11.74 -16.50
CA ASN A 169 18.43 12.75 -15.87
C ASN A 169 17.68 14.07 -15.60
N GLY A 170 16.42 13.96 -15.14
CA GLY A 170 15.59 15.10 -14.80
C GLY A 170 15.07 15.95 -15.97
N SER A 171 15.26 15.51 -17.22
CA SER A 171 14.87 16.27 -18.41
C SER A 171 13.93 15.47 -19.31
N GLN A 172 12.91 16.12 -19.87
CA GLN A 172 11.99 15.49 -20.82
C GLN A 172 12.73 15.06 -22.09
N ARG A 173 12.55 13.81 -22.52
CA ARG A 173 13.15 13.27 -23.75
C ARG A 173 12.12 12.84 -24.78
N PHE A 174 10.93 12.45 -24.33
CA PHE A 174 9.86 11.99 -25.21
C PHE A 174 8.52 12.47 -24.67
N ARG A 175 7.60 12.82 -25.57
CA ARG A 175 6.26 13.28 -25.23
C ARG A 175 5.23 12.75 -26.21
N ILE A 176 4.09 12.35 -25.68
CA ILE A 176 2.86 12.15 -26.43
C ILE A 176 1.85 13.18 -25.92
N SER A 177 1.18 13.82 -26.87
CA SER A 177 0.09 14.79 -26.64
C SER A 177 -1.17 14.32 -27.35
N ASP A 178 -2.25 15.09 -27.18
CA ASP A 178 -3.50 14.96 -27.91
C ASP A 178 -3.34 15.09 -29.45
N ALA A 179 -2.28 15.74 -29.92
CA ALA A 179 -2.07 16.02 -31.34
C ALA A 179 -0.88 15.28 -31.99
N LYS A 180 0.17 14.95 -31.22
CA LYS A 180 1.45 14.45 -31.78
C LYS A 180 2.31 13.67 -30.80
N VAL A 181 3.28 12.95 -31.37
CA VAL A 181 4.40 12.29 -30.69
C VAL A 181 5.69 13.04 -31.00
N GLU A 182 6.51 13.29 -29.99
CA GLU A 182 7.70 14.13 -30.11
C GLU A 182 8.91 13.53 -29.39
N VAL A 183 10.06 13.58 -30.06
CA VAL A 183 11.37 13.54 -29.38
C VAL A 183 11.68 14.97 -28.94
N VAL A 184 11.77 15.18 -27.62
CA VAL A 184 11.89 16.52 -27.02
C VAL A 184 13.35 16.84 -26.76
N ASN A 185 13.72 18.09 -27.02
CA ASN A 185 15.09 18.58 -26.83
C ASN A 185 15.23 19.55 -25.66
N PRO A 186 15.71 19.09 -24.50
CA PRO A 186 16.11 19.98 -23.41
C PRO A 186 17.54 20.51 -23.58
N GLY A 187 18.28 20.14 -24.63
CA GLY A 187 19.70 20.46 -24.82
C GLY A 187 20.07 20.92 -26.25
N THR A 188 21.30 20.63 -26.67
CA THR A 188 21.84 21.11 -27.96
C THR A 188 21.52 20.20 -29.14
N THR A 189 21.25 18.92 -28.91
CA THR A 189 21.00 17.92 -29.96
C THR A 189 19.73 17.11 -29.70
N THR A 190 18.92 16.97 -30.75
CA THR A 190 17.78 16.04 -30.81
C THR A 190 18.09 15.00 -31.87
N GLU A 191 18.00 13.73 -31.51
CA GLU A 191 18.21 12.65 -32.46
C GLU A 191 17.06 11.65 -32.37
N PHE A 192 16.58 11.20 -33.53
CA PHE A 192 15.71 10.03 -33.65
C PHE A 192 16.47 8.93 -34.39
N SER A 193 17.15 8.08 -33.63
CA SER A 193 17.94 6.98 -34.19
C SER A 193 17.05 5.74 -34.37
N VAL A 194 16.99 5.22 -35.60
CA VAL A 194 16.33 3.94 -35.91
C VAL A 194 17.38 2.86 -36.09
N GLY A 195 17.30 1.78 -35.31
CA GLY A 195 18.24 0.65 -35.38
C GLY A 195 19.47 0.78 -34.46
N ALA A 196 19.44 1.66 -33.46
CA ALA A 196 20.50 1.77 -32.47
C ALA A 196 20.71 0.44 -31.70
N GLY A 197 21.97 0.10 -31.40
CA GLY A 197 22.33 -1.12 -30.68
C GLY A 197 22.37 -2.41 -31.53
N ALA A 198 22.30 -2.31 -32.85
CA ALA A 198 22.43 -3.46 -33.74
C ALA A 198 23.79 -4.17 -33.57
N THR A 199 23.77 -5.50 -33.39
CA THR A 199 24.96 -6.36 -33.30
C THR A 199 25.33 -7.03 -34.63
N GLY A 200 24.62 -6.68 -35.71
CA GLY A 200 24.79 -7.20 -37.06
C GLY A 200 24.18 -6.26 -38.10
N ASN A 201 24.16 -6.70 -39.36
CA ASN A 201 23.60 -5.90 -40.45
C ASN A 201 22.08 -6.02 -40.45
N ASN A 202 21.41 -4.97 -39.99
CA ASN A 202 19.96 -4.92 -39.88
C ASN A 202 19.36 -3.93 -40.88
N LEU A 203 18.09 -4.16 -41.22
CA LEU A 203 17.28 -3.20 -41.97
C LEU A 203 16.83 -2.09 -41.02
N ALA A 204 17.03 -0.82 -41.37
CA ALA A 204 16.51 0.32 -40.61
C ALA A 204 15.59 1.16 -41.52
N VAL A 205 14.35 1.39 -41.08
CA VAL A 205 13.29 1.90 -41.95
C VAL A 205 12.40 2.90 -41.21
N ILE A 206 11.98 3.94 -41.92
CA ILE A 206 10.83 4.78 -41.57
C ILE A 206 9.83 4.69 -42.73
N ASN A 207 8.60 4.28 -42.42
CA ASN A 207 7.51 4.18 -43.40
C ASN A 207 6.45 5.23 -43.13
N LEU A 208 5.90 5.81 -44.20
CA LEU A 208 4.67 6.57 -44.19
C LEU A 208 3.64 5.80 -44.99
N ILE A 209 2.50 5.49 -44.35
CA ILE A 209 1.36 4.80 -44.94
C ILE A 209 0.14 5.70 -44.67
N GLY A 210 -0.54 6.12 -45.74
CA GLY A 210 -1.73 6.98 -45.65
C GLY A 210 -2.91 6.44 -46.44
N ASP A 211 -2.79 5.25 -47.03
CA ASP A 211 -3.78 4.65 -47.90
C ASP A 211 -3.86 3.13 -47.71
N THR A 212 -4.89 2.50 -48.27
CA THR A 212 -5.12 1.05 -48.20
C THR A 212 -4.61 0.28 -49.41
N THR A 213 -4.13 0.97 -50.47
CA THR A 213 -3.61 0.34 -51.70
C THR A 213 -2.17 -0.14 -51.50
N TYR A 214 -1.36 0.59 -50.75
CA TYR A 214 0.02 0.26 -50.39
C TYR A 214 0.17 0.07 -48.88
N PRO A 215 -0.31 -1.06 -48.32
CA PRO A 215 -0.36 -1.27 -46.87
C PRO A 215 1.02 -1.40 -46.20
N ASP A 216 2.11 -1.56 -46.95
CA ASP A 216 3.48 -1.60 -46.41
C ASP A 216 4.13 -0.19 -46.33
N PHE A 217 4.11 0.59 -47.41
CA PHE A 217 4.56 1.98 -47.44
C PHE A 217 4.10 2.68 -48.73
N GLY A 218 3.70 3.94 -48.61
CA GLY A 218 3.64 4.88 -49.72
C GLY A 218 4.99 5.59 -49.94
N LEU A 219 5.65 5.96 -48.83
CA LEU A 219 7.00 6.52 -48.81
C LEU A 219 7.85 5.80 -47.74
N ARG A 220 9.09 5.49 -48.08
CA ARG A 220 10.04 4.82 -47.20
C ARG A 220 11.40 5.48 -47.24
N LEU A 221 11.96 5.78 -46.07
CA LEU A 221 13.39 6.01 -45.90
C LEU A 221 14.01 4.72 -45.35
N ILE A 222 15.04 4.20 -46.01
CA ILE A 222 15.58 2.86 -45.71
C ILE A 222 17.10 2.82 -45.80
N ARG A 223 17.71 2.08 -44.87
CA ARG A 223 19.07 1.55 -44.92
C ARG A 223 18.98 0.03 -45.06
N THR A 224 19.48 -0.53 -46.16
CA THR A 224 19.42 -1.98 -46.45
C THR A 224 20.45 -2.77 -45.63
N ASN A 225 20.39 -4.10 -45.65
CA ASN A 225 21.15 -4.94 -44.71
C ASN A 225 22.27 -5.78 -45.35
N SER A 226 22.71 -5.46 -46.57
CA SER A 226 23.75 -6.22 -47.29
C SER A 226 25.19 -5.98 -46.80
N GLY A 227 25.39 -5.60 -45.53
CA GLY A 227 26.70 -5.28 -44.94
C GLY A 227 26.84 -3.84 -44.42
N ALA A 228 28.02 -3.54 -43.88
CA ALA A 228 28.37 -2.22 -43.32
C ALA A 228 28.16 -1.08 -44.33
N ASN A 229 28.43 -1.35 -45.61
CA ASN A 229 28.33 -0.40 -46.73
C ASN A 229 27.06 -0.57 -47.56
N ALA A 230 26.05 -1.26 -47.03
CA ALA A 230 24.80 -1.43 -47.73
C ALA A 230 24.13 -0.07 -48.09
N SER A 231 23.22 -0.11 -49.06
CA SER A 231 22.65 1.11 -49.63
C SER A 231 21.67 1.80 -48.67
N SER A 232 21.48 3.11 -48.89
CA SER A 232 20.40 3.91 -48.31
C SER A 232 19.52 4.48 -49.42
N GLN A 233 18.21 4.56 -49.22
CA GLN A 233 17.27 5.00 -50.25
C GLN A 233 16.08 5.77 -49.67
N ILE A 234 15.50 6.66 -50.49
CA ILE A 234 14.14 7.18 -50.36
C ILE A 234 13.31 6.50 -51.46
N ASN A 235 12.41 5.60 -51.07
CA ASN A 235 11.59 4.83 -51.99
C ASN A 235 10.14 5.36 -51.96
N HIS A 236 9.65 5.81 -53.10
CA HIS A 236 8.29 6.32 -53.30
C HIS A 236 7.46 5.36 -54.16
N ARG A 237 6.20 5.14 -53.79
CA ARG A 237 5.24 4.29 -54.52
C ARG A 237 3.98 5.07 -54.88
N GLY A 238 3.28 4.57 -55.88
CA GLY A 238 2.08 5.19 -56.43
C GLY A 238 2.36 6.00 -57.70
N THR A 239 1.28 6.49 -58.30
CA THR A 239 1.33 7.29 -59.54
C THR A 239 1.55 8.78 -59.29
N GLY A 240 1.49 9.23 -58.03
CA GLY A 240 1.84 10.59 -57.64
C GLY A 240 3.35 10.86 -57.71
N LEU A 241 3.74 12.13 -57.61
CA LEU A 241 5.14 12.55 -57.70
C LEU A 241 5.85 12.46 -56.34
N LEU A 242 7.09 11.96 -56.33
CA LEU A 242 8.03 12.23 -55.24
C LEU A 242 8.56 13.65 -55.40
N THR A 243 8.11 14.55 -54.53
CA THR A 243 8.51 15.96 -54.58
C THR A 243 9.53 16.27 -53.49
N LEU A 244 10.70 16.78 -53.87
CA LEU A 244 11.63 17.44 -52.95
C LEU A 244 11.46 18.94 -53.15
N ASN A 245 10.84 19.61 -52.17
CA ASN A 245 10.52 21.03 -52.25
C ASN A 245 11.29 21.81 -51.19
N ALA A 246 12.06 22.82 -51.61
CA ALA A 246 12.65 23.80 -50.71
C ALA A 246 11.76 25.05 -50.74
N VAL A 247 11.23 25.43 -49.57
CA VAL A 247 10.32 26.58 -49.41
C VAL A 247 11.13 27.84 -49.11
N ASP A 248 10.55 29.01 -49.40
CA ASP A 248 11.18 30.33 -49.29
C ASP A 248 12.47 30.46 -50.12
N ALA A 249 13.52 31.07 -49.58
CA ALA A 249 14.84 31.16 -50.22
C ALA A 249 15.66 29.84 -50.10
N GLY A 250 15.00 28.72 -49.81
CA GLY A 250 15.64 27.41 -49.67
C GLY A 250 16.30 26.92 -50.97
N SER A 251 17.32 26.07 -50.83
CA SER A 251 17.99 25.41 -51.95
C SER A 251 18.08 23.91 -51.71
N ILE A 252 18.07 23.12 -52.79
CA ILE A 252 18.30 21.66 -52.73
C ILE A 252 19.69 21.38 -53.27
N GLN A 253 20.50 20.62 -52.52
CA GLN A 253 21.88 20.32 -52.87
C GLN A 253 22.15 18.81 -52.82
N LEU A 254 22.89 18.30 -53.78
CA LEU A 254 23.44 16.93 -53.77
C LEU A 254 24.97 17.00 -53.73
N LYS A 255 25.58 16.25 -52.81
CA LYS A 255 27.02 16.21 -52.59
C LYS A 255 27.57 14.79 -52.69
N THR A 256 28.87 14.70 -52.98
CA THR A 256 29.68 13.47 -52.82
C THR A 256 31.00 13.85 -52.17
N ASN A 257 31.41 13.20 -51.07
CA ASN A 257 32.62 13.56 -50.30
C ASN A 257 32.70 15.06 -50.01
N ASP A 258 31.63 15.61 -49.44
CA ASP A 258 31.44 17.04 -49.12
C ASP A 258 31.56 18.03 -50.30
N THR A 259 31.76 17.53 -51.52
CA THR A 259 31.81 18.32 -52.75
C THR A 259 30.43 18.40 -53.38
N GLU A 260 29.96 19.61 -53.68
CA GLU A 260 28.71 19.85 -54.42
C GLU A 260 28.78 19.26 -55.84
N ARG A 261 27.72 18.53 -56.23
CA ARG A 261 27.52 18.02 -57.59
C ARG A 261 26.32 18.64 -58.29
N LEU A 262 25.31 19.03 -57.53
CA LEU A 262 24.11 19.73 -58.03
C LEU A 262 23.59 20.66 -56.95
N ARG A 263 23.20 21.88 -57.33
CA ARG A 263 22.43 22.81 -56.49
C ARG A 263 21.28 23.38 -57.30
N LEU A 264 20.10 23.36 -56.70
CA LEU A 264 18.88 23.98 -57.19
C LEU A 264 18.56 25.16 -56.29
N THR A 265 18.67 26.37 -56.84
CA THR A 265 18.27 27.62 -56.19
C THR A 265 16.92 28.10 -56.73
N THR A 266 16.36 29.16 -56.15
CA THR A 266 15.12 29.81 -56.61
C THR A 266 15.19 30.33 -58.05
N SER A 267 16.39 30.55 -58.60
CA SER A 267 16.64 31.00 -59.98
C SER A 267 17.17 29.90 -60.90
N SER A 268 17.41 28.69 -60.39
CA SER A 268 18.02 27.61 -61.15
C SER A 268 17.03 27.02 -62.16
N LYS A 269 17.40 27.02 -63.45
CA LYS A 269 16.77 26.18 -64.48
C LYS A 269 17.69 25.00 -64.78
N VAL A 270 17.31 23.80 -64.36
CA VAL A 270 18.06 22.58 -64.72
C VAL A 270 17.82 22.26 -66.19
N ARG A 271 18.81 22.47 -67.05
CA ARG A 271 18.87 21.82 -68.35
C ARG A 271 19.89 20.70 -68.29
N TRP A 272 19.41 19.47 -68.34
CA TRP A 272 20.26 18.33 -68.66
C TRP A 272 20.78 18.49 -70.09
N PRO A 273 22.06 18.20 -70.39
CA PRO A 273 22.51 18.15 -71.78
C PRO A 273 21.71 17.06 -72.50
N LEU A 274 21.12 17.41 -73.65
CA LEU A 274 20.77 16.40 -74.65
C LEU A 274 22.05 15.61 -74.91
N ARG A 275 22.00 14.28 -74.77
CA ARG A 275 23.09 13.40 -75.15
C ARG A 275 23.34 13.62 -76.65
N SER A 276 24.31 14.46 -77.00
CA SER A 276 24.94 14.39 -78.31
C SER A 276 25.71 13.08 -78.35
N GLY A 277 25.56 12.34 -79.44
CA GLY A 277 26.06 10.98 -79.58
C GLY A 277 27.55 10.85 -79.27
N ASP A 278 27.88 9.67 -78.73
CA ASP A 278 28.94 8.76 -79.17
C ASP A 278 28.55 7.36 -78.67
#